data_AF-A0A7X2JHL3-F1
#
_entry.id   AF-A0A7X2JHL3-F1
#
_cell.length_a   1.000
_cell.length_b   1.000
_cell.length_c   1.000
_cell.angle_alpha   90.00
_cell.angle_beta   90.00
_cell.angle_gamma   90.00
#
_symmetry.space_group_name_H-M   'P 1'
#
loop_
_entity.id
_entity.type
_entity.pdbx_description
1 polymer ?
#
loop_
_entity_poly.entity_id
_entity_poly.type
_entity_poly.pdbx_seq_one_letter_code
_entity_poly.pdbx_strand_id
1 'polypeptide(L)'
;MGFLTDIPATRIPTDKAAVFVIPAFDVVLEVQQLFREEKLTEWEKLDTALKMLVKNEWNLKLFSANEKAELLNEIYNRCISMKRRPEIRKNPVPILDFEEDGEYIYASFMQDYGLDLIDMQGQLSWRKFIALFDGLSDDTKIKRVMKIRSMEMPPFNGKNQKQIQELSELKSYYALPVRGNGGQRGLDALFAALEGMAKQ
;
A
#
# COMPACT_ATOMS: atom_id res chain seq x y z
N MET A 1 17.88 -10.58 -13.49
CA MET A 1 18.84 -9.82 -12.66
C MET A 1 18.38 -9.83 -11.21
N GLY A 2 19.30 -9.74 -10.25
CA GLY A 2 18.98 -9.63 -8.81
C GLY A 2 18.80 -8.17 -8.39
N PHE A 3 18.23 -7.90 -7.21
CA PHE A 3 17.89 -6.54 -6.75
C PHE A 3 19.07 -5.55 -6.82
N LEU A 4 20.29 -5.99 -6.48
CA LEU A 4 21.49 -5.14 -6.47
C LEU A 4 22.16 -4.97 -7.85
N THR A 5 21.86 -5.84 -8.80
CA THR A 5 22.47 -5.83 -10.15
C THR A 5 21.52 -5.33 -11.23
N ASP A 6 20.25 -5.13 -10.86
CA ASP A 6 19.21 -4.69 -11.76
C ASP A 6 19.21 -3.16 -11.81
N ILE A 7 19.59 -2.62 -12.96
CA ILE A 7 19.61 -1.17 -13.18
C ILE A 7 18.14 -0.74 -13.27
N PRO A 8 17.66 0.18 -12.41
CA PRO A 8 16.28 0.64 -12.46
C PRO A 8 15.92 1.11 -13.88
N ALA A 9 14.83 0.56 -14.43
CA ALA A 9 14.37 0.90 -15.76
C ALA A 9 13.77 2.32 -15.77
N THR A 10 14.62 3.35 -15.80
CA THR A 10 14.22 4.76 -15.89
C THR A 10 13.97 5.21 -17.32
N ARG A 11 14.28 4.35 -18.30
CA ARG A 11 14.11 4.58 -19.74
C ARG A 11 13.42 3.40 -20.39
N ILE A 12 12.27 3.65 -20.99
CA ILE A 12 11.49 2.70 -21.77
C ILE A 12 11.61 3.11 -23.24
N PRO A 13 12.37 2.36 -24.06
CA PRO A 13 12.42 2.61 -25.49
C PRO A 13 11.10 2.15 -26.13
N THR A 14 10.50 3.00 -26.96
CA THR A 14 9.37 2.66 -27.82
C THR A 14 9.73 2.97 -29.27
N ASP A 15 8.92 2.51 -30.22
CA ASP A 15 9.10 2.77 -31.65
C ASP A 15 9.05 4.27 -31.99
N LYS A 16 8.40 5.07 -31.14
CA LYS A 16 8.16 6.50 -31.36
C LYS A 16 9.17 7.38 -30.64
N ALA A 17 9.52 7.04 -29.41
CA ALA A 17 10.44 7.81 -28.60
C ALA A 17 10.97 7.02 -27.39
N ALA A 18 12.07 7.50 -26.80
CA ALA A 18 12.42 7.08 -25.45
C ALA A 18 11.52 7.79 -24.43
N VAL A 19 10.86 7.01 -23.58
CA VAL A 19 10.05 7.50 -22.46
C VAL A 19 10.90 7.38 -21.19
N PHE A 20 11.00 8.47 -20.43
CA PHE A 20 11.71 8.49 -19.15
C PHE A 20 10.69 8.47 -18.02
N VAL A 21 10.89 7.59 -17.03
CA VAL A 21 9.91 7.31 -15.98
C VAL A 21 10.45 7.58 -14.58
N ILE A 22 9.58 8.03 -13.69
CA ILE A 22 9.86 8.28 -12.27
C ILE A 22 8.86 7.45 -11.43
N PRO A 23 9.11 6.15 -11.26
CA PRO A 23 8.29 5.28 -10.42
C PRO A 23 8.70 5.45 -8.94
N ALA A 24 8.69 6.68 -8.44
CA ALA A 24 8.94 6.97 -7.03
C ALA A 24 7.77 6.48 -6.17
N PHE A 25 8.02 6.17 -4.91
CA PHE A 25 7.03 5.50 -4.07
C PHE A 25 5.74 6.31 -3.91
N ASP A 26 5.89 7.62 -3.69
CA ASP A 26 4.81 8.60 -3.58
C ASP A 26 3.96 8.66 -4.85
N VAL A 27 4.61 8.72 -6.02
CA VAL A 27 3.94 8.71 -7.32
C VAL A 27 3.16 7.40 -7.52
N VAL A 28 3.74 6.26 -7.15
CA VAL A 28 3.07 4.96 -7.28
C VAL A 28 1.87 4.85 -6.34
N LEU A 29 1.98 5.36 -5.11
CA LEU A 29 0.87 5.40 -4.14
C LEU A 29 -0.26 6.30 -4.65
N GLU A 30 0.07 7.46 -5.21
CA GLU A 30 -0.92 8.38 -5.77
C GLU A 30 -1.61 7.79 -7.02
N VAL A 31 -0.86 7.07 -7.87
CA VAL A 31 -1.45 6.30 -8.97
C VAL A 31 -2.38 5.20 -8.43
N GLN A 32 -2.00 4.47 -7.39
CA GLN A 32 -2.90 3.48 -6.78
C GLN A 32 -4.20 4.12 -6.28
N GLN A 33 -4.13 5.32 -5.69
CA GLN A 33 -5.30 6.05 -5.25
C GLN A 33 -6.17 6.52 -6.41
N LEU A 34 -5.56 7.03 -7.48
CA LEU A 34 -6.26 7.41 -8.70
C LEU A 34 -7.12 6.26 -9.27
N PHE A 35 -6.62 5.03 -9.23
CA PHE A 35 -7.39 3.87 -9.69
C PHE A 35 -8.55 3.45 -8.77
N ARG A 36 -8.56 3.92 -7.52
CA ARG A 36 -9.67 3.74 -6.57
C ARG A 36 -10.79 4.77 -6.76
N GLU A 37 -10.56 5.86 -7.50
CA GLU A 37 -11.56 6.91 -7.74
C GLU A 37 -12.69 6.40 -8.66
N GLU A 38 -13.93 6.51 -8.20
CA GLU A 38 -15.11 6.02 -8.95
C GLU A 38 -15.63 7.05 -9.95
N LYS A 39 -15.31 8.33 -9.78
CA LYS A 39 -15.83 9.42 -10.64
C LYS A 39 -15.09 9.55 -11.97
N LEU A 40 -13.90 8.96 -12.09
CA LEU A 40 -13.07 9.05 -13.29
C LEU A 40 -13.29 7.85 -14.20
N THR A 41 -13.32 8.13 -15.50
CA THR A 41 -13.29 7.10 -16.53
C THR A 41 -11.94 6.38 -16.55
N GLU A 42 -11.93 5.15 -17.06
CA GLU A 42 -10.69 4.38 -17.23
C GLU A 42 -9.66 5.10 -18.11
N TRP A 43 -10.13 5.87 -19.10
CA TRP A 43 -9.27 6.71 -19.92
C TRP A 43 -8.62 7.85 -19.13
N GLU A 44 -9.38 8.56 -18.30
CA GLU A 44 -8.87 9.65 -17.47
C GLU A 44 -7.85 9.14 -16.44
N LYS A 45 -8.12 7.98 -15.82
CA LYS A 45 -7.18 7.32 -14.91
C LYS A 45 -5.89 6.96 -15.64
N LEU A 46 -5.99 6.33 -16.81
CA LEU A 46 -4.84 5.93 -17.61
C LEU A 46 -3.99 7.13 -18.05
N ASP A 47 -4.61 8.19 -18.56
CA ASP A 47 -3.90 9.39 -19.02
C ASP A 47 -3.23 10.13 -17.86
N THR A 48 -3.92 10.24 -16.72
CA THR A 48 -3.40 10.89 -15.51
C THR A 48 -2.25 10.07 -14.91
N ALA A 49 -2.39 8.75 -14.80
CA ALA A 49 -1.32 7.88 -14.31
C ALA A 49 -0.04 8.01 -15.15
N LEU A 50 -0.16 8.07 -16.48
CA LEU A 50 0.99 8.27 -17.36
C LEU A 50 1.64 9.64 -17.17
N LYS A 51 0.86 10.71 -17.02
CA LYS A 51 1.39 12.06 -16.75
C LYS A 51 2.20 12.11 -15.45
N MET A 52 1.76 11.37 -14.43
CA MET A 52 2.47 11.28 -13.15
C MET A 52 3.77 10.46 -13.25
N LEU A 53 3.72 9.33 -13.96
CA LEU A 53 4.84 8.38 -14.04
C LEU A 53 5.91 8.79 -15.07
N VAL A 54 5.57 9.60 -16.08
CA VAL A 54 6.45 9.93 -17.21
C VAL A 54 7.02 11.34 -17.08
N LYS A 55 8.35 11.43 -16.97
CA LYS A 55 9.08 12.70 -16.85
C LYS A 55 8.96 13.59 -18.09
N ASN A 56 9.04 12.98 -19.27
CA ASN A 56 8.92 13.67 -20.56
C ASN A 56 7.51 13.53 -21.12
N GLU A 57 6.53 14.03 -20.37
CA GLU A 57 5.09 13.92 -20.68
C GLU A 57 4.71 14.39 -22.09
N TRP A 58 5.46 15.32 -22.68
CA TRP A 58 5.24 15.78 -24.05
C TRP A 58 5.27 14.65 -25.07
N ASN A 59 6.10 13.62 -24.84
CA ASN A 59 6.17 12.46 -25.72
C ASN A 59 4.87 11.65 -25.70
N LEU A 60 4.05 11.71 -24.64
CA LEU A 60 2.77 11.00 -24.54
C LEU A 60 1.77 11.44 -25.63
N LYS A 61 1.93 12.63 -26.21
CA LYS A 61 1.11 13.10 -27.34
C LYS A 61 1.33 12.31 -28.63
N LEU A 62 2.45 11.58 -28.73
CA LEU A 62 2.75 10.72 -29.88
C LEU A 62 2.00 9.38 -29.82
N PHE A 63 1.42 9.04 -28.68
CA PHE A 63 0.80 7.73 -28.43
C PHE A 63 -0.73 7.82 -28.53
N SER A 64 -1.31 6.85 -29.22
CA SER A 64 -2.75 6.58 -29.23
C SER A 64 -3.21 6.02 -27.88
N ALA A 65 -4.53 5.93 -27.69
CA ALA A 65 -5.09 5.42 -26.44
C ALA A 65 -4.63 3.98 -26.11
N ASN A 66 -4.59 3.10 -27.11
CA ASN A 66 -4.14 1.71 -26.94
C ASN A 66 -2.64 1.64 -26.60
N GLU A 67 -1.81 2.42 -27.29
CA GLU A 67 -0.36 2.44 -27.02
C GLU A 67 -0.04 3.05 -25.65
N LYS A 68 -0.87 3.97 -25.15
CA LYS A 68 -0.77 4.46 -23.77
C LYS A 68 -1.09 3.36 -22.74
N ALA A 69 -2.11 2.54 -22.99
CA ALA A 69 -2.39 1.36 -22.15
C ALA A 69 -1.22 0.38 -22.14
N GLU A 70 -0.65 0.08 -23.31
CA GLU A 70 0.54 -0.77 -23.43
C GLU A 70 1.75 -0.17 -22.70
N LEU A 71 1.98 1.14 -22.84
CA LEU A 71 3.05 1.85 -22.15
C LEU A 71 2.89 1.76 -20.62
N LEU A 72 1.67 1.95 -20.09
CA LEU A 72 1.40 1.83 -18.67
C LEU A 72 1.65 0.40 -18.16
N ASN A 73 1.23 -0.62 -18.91
CA ASN A 73 1.53 -2.01 -18.61
C ASN A 73 3.04 -2.30 -18.61
N GLU A 74 3.79 -1.70 -19.53
CA GLU A 74 5.24 -1.85 -19.60
C GLU A 74 5.95 -1.18 -18.42
N ILE A 75 5.50 0.02 -18.03
CA ILE A 75 5.95 0.70 -16.81
C ILE A 75 5.68 -0.19 -15.60
N TYR A 76 4.47 -0.75 -15.49
CA TYR A 76 4.11 -1.65 -14.41
C TYR A 76 5.06 -2.85 -14.36
N ASN A 77 5.22 -3.57 -15.47
CA ASN A 77 6.01 -4.80 -15.52
C ASN A 77 7.50 -4.56 -15.22
N ARG A 78 8.09 -3.47 -15.70
CA ARG A 78 9.52 -3.17 -15.51
C ARG A 78 9.85 -2.49 -14.19
N CYS A 79 8.97 -1.62 -13.72
CA CYS A 79 9.30 -0.67 -12.65
C CYS A 79 8.58 -0.96 -11.33
N ILE A 80 7.34 -1.47 -11.40
CA ILE A 80 6.44 -1.57 -10.24
C ILE A 80 6.27 -3.02 -9.81
N SER A 81 6.13 -3.93 -10.77
CA SER A 81 5.96 -5.36 -10.54
C SER A 81 7.19 -5.92 -9.83
N MET A 82 6.94 -6.60 -8.71
CA MET A 82 7.95 -7.29 -7.94
C MET A 82 7.59 -8.76 -7.90
N LYS A 83 8.62 -9.63 -7.85
CA LYS A 83 8.40 -11.06 -7.63
C LYS A 83 7.66 -11.24 -6.31
N ARG A 84 6.39 -11.65 -6.39
CA ARG A 84 5.60 -11.96 -5.20
C ARG A 84 6.28 -13.10 -4.45
N ARG A 85 6.55 -12.90 -3.16
CA ARG A 85 6.89 -14.02 -2.28
C ARG A 85 5.61 -14.86 -2.11
N PRO A 86 5.72 -16.20 -2.07
CA PRO A 86 4.54 -17.04 -1.86
C PRO A 86 3.87 -16.68 -0.54
N GLU A 87 2.58 -16.38 -0.60
CA GLU A 87 1.76 -16.11 0.60
C GLU A 87 1.63 -17.42 1.40
N ILE A 88 2.24 -17.48 2.58
CA ILE A 88 2.19 -18.66 3.44
C ILE A 88 0.80 -18.78 4.11
N ARG A 89 0.09 -17.66 4.30
CA ARG A 89 -1.28 -17.60 4.86
C ARG A 89 -2.06 -16.45 4.22
N LYS A 90 -3.26 -16.73 3.71
CA LYS A 90 -4.22 -15.70 3.31
C LYS A 90 -5.02 -15.27 4.52
N ASN A 91 -4.74 -14.09 5.06
CA ASN A 91 -5.64 -13.46 6.01
C ASN A 91 -6.83 -12.85 5.26
N PRO A 92 -8.08 -13.08 5.70
CA PRO A 92 -9.27 -12.55 5.03
C PRO A 92 -9.42 -11.02 5.20
N VAL A 93 -8.73 -10.44 6.19
CA VAL A 93 -8.77 -9.01 6.49
C VAL A 93 -7.47 -8.34 6.02
N PRO A 94 -7.54 -7.20 5.32
CA PRO A 94 -6.35 -6.41 4.99
C PRO A 94 -5.60 -6.01 6.27
N ILE A 95 -4.30 -6.30 6.32
CA ILE A 95 -3.45 -5.97 7.48
C ILE A 95 -2.69 -4.66 7.32
N LEU A 96 -2.71 -4.09 6.11
CA LEU A 96 -1.95 -2.92 5.69
C LEU A 96 -2.77 -2.15 4.65
N ASP A 97 -2.85 -0.84 4.81
CA ASP A 97 -3.19 0.10 3.73
C ASP A 97 -2.20 1.26 3.79
N PHE A 98 -1.45 1.48 2.71
CA PHE A 98 -0.38 2.49 2.68
C PHE A 98 -0.90 3.93 2.86
N GLU A 99 -2.17 4.20 2.55
CA GLU A 99 -2.79 5.51 2.74
C GLU A 99 -3.14 5.72 4.22
N GLU A 100 -3.89 4.78 4.80
CA GLU A 100 -4.37 4.86 6.19
C GLU A 100 -3.23 4.69 7.21
N ASP A 101 -2.19 3.93 6.85
CA ASP A 101 -1.05 3.65 7.72
C ASP A 101 0.14 4.60 7.48
N GLY A 102 -0.03 5.64 6.64
CA GLY A 102 1.06 6.51 6.19
C GLY A 102 1.92 7.08 7.33
N GLU A 103 1.29 7.54 8.41
CA GLU A 103 1.99 8.08 9.59
C GLU A 103 2.81 7.02 10.33
N TYR A 104 2.28 5.79 10.44
CA TYR A 104 2.98 4.68 11.06
C TYR A 104 4.16 4.23 10.21
N ILE A 105 3.99 4.22 8.89
CA ILE A 105 5.05 3.91 7.93
C ILE A 105 6.16 4.96 8.04
N TYR A 106 5.80 6.25 7.99
CA TYR A 106 6.75 7.36 8.15
C TYR A 106 7.57 7.23 9.43
N ALA A 107 6.90 7.09 10.58
CA ALA A 107 7.58 6.93 11.87
C ALA A 107 8.50 5.70 11.89
N SER A 108 8.10 4.61 11.23
CA SER A 108 8.89 3.37 11.18
C SER A 108 10.14 3.52 10.31
N PHE A 109 10.06 4.22 9.18
CA PHE A 109 11.24 4.52 8.35
C PHE A 109 12.23 5.45 9.06
N MET A 110 11.72 6.46 9.77
CA MET A 110 12.57 7.32 10.60
C MET A 110 13.22 6.56 11.75
N GLN A 111 12.49 5.65 12.42
CA GLN A 111 13.02 4.83 13.50
C GLN A 111 14.16 3.90 13.04
N ASP A 112 13.94 3.14 11.97
CA ASP A 112 14.87 2.06 11.58
C ASP A 112 16.02 2.54 10.70
N TYR A 113 15.75 3.51 9.83
CA TYR A 113 16.69 3.93 8.79
C TYR A 113 17.12 5.39 8.93
N GLY A 114 16.49 6.18 9.80
CA GLY A 114 16.70 7.62 9.85
C GLY A 114 16.34 8.32 8.53
N LEU A 115 15.41 7.74 7.78
CA LEU A 115 15.04 8.18 6.44
C LEU A 115 13.71 8.93 6.48
N ASP A 116 13.77 10.23 6.20
CA ASP A 116 12.57 11.06 6.05
C ASP A 116 11.91 10.79 4.69
N LEU A 117 10.75 10.13 4.70
CA LEU A 117 10.04 9.79 3.47
C LEU A 117 9.49 11.01 2.74
N ILE A 118 9.24 12.12 3.43
CA ILE A 118 8.77 13.36 2.81
C ILE A 118 9.89 13.96 1.96
N ASP A 119 11.12 13.99 2.48
CA ASP A 119 12.29 14.45 1.71
C ASP A 119 12.60 13.54 0.51
N MET A 120 12.20 12.26 0.58
CA MET A 120 12.46 11.25 -0.45
C MET A 120 11.40 11.17 -1.56
N GLN A 121 10.35 11.99 -1.50
CA GLN A 121 9.33 12.07 -2.56
C GLN A 121 9.96 12.39 -3.92
N GLY A 122 9.51 11.69 -4.98
CA GLY A 122 10.07 11.79 -6.33
C GLY A 122 11.47 11.18 -6.51
N GLN A 123 12.13 10.70 -5.45
CA GLN A 123 13.51 10.20 -5.49
C GLN A 123 13.62 8.72 -5.16
N LEU A 124 12.94 8.26 -4.10
CA LEU A 124 13.01 6.88 -3.66
C LEU A 124 12.12 6.00 -4.54
N SER A 125 12.74 5.17 -5.38
CA SER A 125 11.99 4.27 -6.27
C SER A 125 11.12 3.29 -5.49
N TRP A 126 9.96 2.93 -6.06
CA TRP A 126 9.00 1.99 -5.46
C TRP A 126 9.65 0.69 -4.99
N ARG A 127 10.55 0.11 -5.81
CA ARG A 127 11.25 -1.13 -5.46
C ARG A 127 12.16 -0.98 -4.24
N LYS A 128 12.84 0.17 -4.10
CA LYS A 128 13.67 0.45 -2.92
C LYS A 128 12.79 0.69 -1.69
N PHE A 129 11.72 1.46 -1.84
CA PHE A 129 10.74 1.67 -0.78
C PHE A 129 10.20 0.34 -0.24
N ILE A 130 9.76 -0.58 -1.12
CA ILE A 130 9.24 -1.87 -0.69
C ILE A 130 10.33 -2.75 -0.06
N ALA A 131 11.55 -2.74 -0.59
CA ALA A 131 12.65 -3.48 0.03
C ALA A 131 12.94 -2.99 1.46
N LEU A 132 12.90 -1.67 1.69
CA LEU A 132 13.04 -1.07 3.01
C LEU A 132 11.84 -1.39 3.91
N PHE A 133 10.61 -1.27 3.39
CA PHE A 133 9.38 -1.57 4.12
C PHE A 133 9.31 -3.04 4.57
N ASP A 134 9.65 -3.97 3.68
CA ASP A 134 9.72 -5.40 3.99
C ASP A 134 10.79 -5.69 5.05
N GLY A 135 11.89 -4.93 5.03
CA GLY A 135 13.03 -5.04 5.95
C GLY A 135 12.86 -4.35 7.30
N LEU A 136 11.77 -3.63 7.54
CA LEU A 136 11.50 -2.99 8.84
C LEU A 136 11.51 -4.02 9.98
N SER A 137 12.07 -3.61 11.11
CA SER A 137 12.20 -4.38 12.35
C SER A 137 10.83 -4.60 13.01
N ASP A 138 10.66 -5.74 13.67
CA ASP A 138 9.38 -6.15 14.30
C ASP A 138 8.88 -5.16 15.37
N ASP A 139 9.78 -4.36 15.94
CA ASP A 139 9.50 -3.37 16.96
C ASP A 139 9.07 -2.01 16.39
N THR A 140 9.10 -1.82 15.08
CA THR A 140 8.58 -0.61 14.44
C THR A 140 7.07 -0.47 14.60
N LYS A 141 6.58 0.77 14.58
CA LYS A 141 5.15 1.06 14.78
C LYS A 141 4.27 0.32 13.78
N ILE A 142 4.62 0.31 12.49
CA ILE A 142 3.81 -0.36 11.46
C ILE A 142 3.82 -1.89 11.61
N LYS A 143 4.96 -2.50 11.92
CA LYS A 143 5.02 -3.96 12.13
C LYS A 143 4.20 -4.39 13.35
N ARG A 144 4.21 -3.60 14.43
CA ARG A 144 3.33 -3.83 15.60
C ARG A 144 1.84 -3.73 15.23
N VAL A 145 1.45 -2.72 14.46
CA VAL A 145 0.06 -2.55 13.98
C VAL A 145 -0.38 -3.72 13.10
N MET A 146 0.43 -4.10 12.11
CA MET A 146 0.17 -5.26 11.25
C MET A 146 0.05 -6.55 12.08
N LYS A 147 0.91 -6.73 13.08
CA LYS A 147 0.85 -7.88 14.00
C LYS A 147 -0.47 -7.91 14.76
N ILE A 148 -0.91 -6.80 15.35
CA ILE A 148 -2.20 -6.69 16.06
C ILE A 148 -3.37 -7.04 15.11
N ARG A 149 -3.39 -6.48 13.90
CA ARG A 149 -4.43 -6.77 12.89
C ARG A 149 -4.46 -8.24 12.50
N SER A 150 -3.28 -8.85 12.31
CA SER A 150 -3.13 -10.25 11.91
C SER A 150 -3.42 -11.28 13.01
N MET A 151 -3.38 -10.88 14.28
CA MET A 151 -3.52 -11.80 15.41
C MET A 151 -4.92 -12.41 15.46
N GLU A 152 -5.03 -13.72 15.67
CA GLU A 152 -6.34 -14.35 15.93
C GLU A 152 -6.77 -14.07 17.37
N MET A 153 -8.08 -13.95 17.61
CA MET A 153 -8.60 -13.84 18.97
C MET A 153 -8.37 -15.19 19.69
N PRO A 154 -7.71 -15.21 20.85
CA PRO A 154 -7.52 -16.44 21.59
C PRO A 154 -8.87 -16.99 22.07
N PRO A 155 -9.08 -18.32 22.05
CA PRO A 155 -10.32 -18.90 22.54
C PRO A 155 -10.47 -18.63 24.04
N PHE A 156 -11.70 -18.33 24.48
CA PHE A 156 -11.98 -18.10 25.89
C PHE A 156 -11.71 -19.36 26.72
N ASN A 157 -10.96 -19.21 27.81
CA ASN A 157 -10.57 -20.31 28.69
C ASN A 157 -10.97 -20.08 30.16
N GLY A 158 -11.85 -19.11 30.42
CA GLY A 158 -12.28 -18.74 31.78
C GLY A 158 -11.33 -17.80 32.53
N LYS A 159 -10.06 -17.67 32.11
CA LYS A 159 -9.05 -16.85 32.79
C LYS A 159 -8.50 -15.71 31.92
N ASN A 160 -8.75 -15.74 30.61
CA ASN A 160 -8.21 -14.80 29.64
C ASN A 160 -9.17 -13.68 29.21
N GLN A 161 -10.22 -13.40 30.00
CA GLN A 161 -11.20 -12.37 29.67
C GLN A 161 -10.55 -11.00 29.43
N LYS A 162 -9.64 -10.59 30.33
CA LYS A 162 -8.89 -9.31 30.21
C LYS A 162 -8.03 -9.26 28.95
N GLN A 163 -7.32 -10.34 28.64
CA GLN A 163 -6.48 -10.42 27.45
C GLN A 163 -7.30 -10.32 26.15
N ILE A 164 -8.46 -10.99 26.11
CA ILE A 164 -9.39 -10.91 24.98
C ILE A 164 -9.90 -9.47 24.82
N GLN A 165 -10.29 -8.83 25.92
CA GLN A 165 -10.75 -7.44 25.91
C GLN A 165 -9.68 -6.48 25.40
N GLU A 166 -8.47 -6.52 25.96
CA GLU A 166 -7.34 -5.68 25.55
C GLU A 166 -7.00 -5.86 24.06
N LEU A 167 -6.95 -7.10 23.58
CA LEU A 167 -6.69 -7.37 22.16
C LEU A 167 -7.83 -6.85 21.27
N SER A 168 -9.08 -6.96 21.74
CA SER A 168 -10.25 -6.46 21.02
C SER A 168 -10.21 -4.93 20.89
N GLU A 169 -9.88 -4.23 21.97
CA GLU A 169 -9.73 -2.77 21.99
C GLU A 169 -8.59 -2.32 21.06
N LEU A 170 -7.44 -2.99 21.10
CA LEU A 170 -6.33 -2.69 20.19
C LEU A 170 -6.68 -2.94 18.72
N LYS A 171 -7.35 -4.06 18.43
CA LYS A 171 -7.83 -4.36 17.07
C LYS A 171 -8.83 -3.34 16.57
N SER A 172 -9.72 -2.87 17.44
CA SER A 172 -10.64 -1.77 17.15
C SER A 172 -9.91 -0.49 16.81
N TYR A 173 -8.98 -0.09 17.68
CA TYR A 173 -8.26 1.16 17.54
C TYR A 173 -7.44 1.24 16.25
N TYR A 174 -6.84 0.12 15.85
CA TYR A 174 -6.05 0.03 14.62
C TYR A 174 -6.85 -0.47 13.42
N ALA A 175 -8.17 -0.65 13.50
CA ALA A 175 -8.94 -1.17 12.37
C ALA A 175 -8.83 -0.24 11.16
N LEU A 176 -8.66 -0.81 9.97
CA LEU A 176 -8.76 -0.06 8.72
C LEU A 176 -10.23 0.30 8.45
N PRO A 177 -10.50 1.47 7.84
CA PRO A 177 -11.87 1.85 7.50
C PRO A 177 -12.47 0.83 6.53
N VAL A 178 -13.74 0.48 6.76
CA VAL A 178 -14.47 -0.38 5.84
C VAL A 178 -14.87 0.44 4.63
N ARG A 179 -14.23 0.21 3.49
CA ARG A 179 -14.64 0.79 2.22
C ARG A 179 -15.78 -0.06 1.64
N GLY A 180 -17.02 0.45 1.73
CA GLY A 180 -18.25 -0.16 1.21
C GLY A 180 -19.42 -0.13 2.21
N ASN A 181 -20.66 -0.05 1.71
CA ASN A 181 -21.89 0.17 2.50
C ASN A 181 -22.25 -0.92 3.55
N GLY A 182 -21.54 -2.05 3.61
CA GLY A 182 -21.92 -3.23 4.40
C GLY A 182 -21.19 -3.42 5.74
N GLY A 183 -19.91 -3.05 5.84
CA GLY A 183 -19.09 -3.48 6.98
C GLY A 183 -19.12 -2.55 8.20
N GLN A 184 -19.47 -1.28 8.03
CA GLN A 184 -19.56 -0.34 9.16
C GLN A 184 -20.66 -0.74 10.15
N ARG A 185 -21.83 -1.15 9.63
CA ARG A 185 -22.92 -1.72 10.45
C ARG A 185 -22.52 -2.98 11.21
N GLY A 186 -21.63 -3.79 10.63
CA GLY A 186 -21.12 -5.01 11.27
C GLY A 186 -20.16 -4.71 12.42
N LEU A 187 -19.29 -3.71 12.25
CA LEU A 187 -18.38 -3.25 13.30
C LEU A 187 -19.14 -2.54 14.44
N ASP A 188 -20.08 -1.67 14.12
CA ASP A 188 -20.92 -1.01 15.13
C ASP A 188 -21.73 -2.02 15.94
N ALA A 189 -22.26 -3.07 15.29
CA ALA A 189 -22.95 -4.17 15.97
C ALA A 189 -21.99 -5.01 16.84
N LEU A 190 -20.74 -5.22 16.39
CA LEU A 190 -19.71 -5.91 17.16
C LEU A 190 -19.34 -5.11 18.42
N PHE A 191 -19.13 -3.79 18.30
CA PHE A 191 -18.80 -2.93 19.43
C PHE A 191 -19.95 -2.82 20.42
N ALA A 192 -21.18 -2.68 19.95
CA ALA A 192 -22.36 -2.70 20.80
C ALA A 192 -22.51 -4.03 21.56
N ALA A 193 -22.21 -5.16 20.92
CA ALA A 193 -22.23 -6.48 21.57
C ALA A 193 -21.14 -6.60 22.64
N LEU A 194 -19.91 -6.14 22.35
CA LEU A 194 -18.80 -6.16 23.31
C LEU A 194 -19.07 -5.25 24.52
N GLU A 195 -19.63 -4.05 24.31
CA GLU A 195 -20.04 -3.16 25.41
C GLU A 195 -21.17 -3.74 26.26
N GLY A 196 -22.11 -4.45 25.63
CA GLY A 196 -23.19 -5.14 26.34
C GLY A 196 -22.69 -6.28 27.23
N MET A 197 -21.66 -7.00 26.76
CA MET A 197 -21.02 -8.09 27.51
C MET A 197 -20.10 -7.60 28.64
N ALA A 198 -19.56 -6.38 28.54
CA ALA A 198 -18.72 -5.79 29.58
C ALA A 198 -19.52 -5.20 30.76
N LYS A 199 -20.84 -5.03 30.61
CA LYS A 199 -21.76 -4.47 31.64
C LYS A 199 -22.54 -5.54 32.41
N GLN A 200 -22.28 -6.84 32.17
CA GLN A 200 -22.84 -7.98 32.93
C GLN A 200 -21.73 -8.64 33.76
#